data_AF-A0A6P0SZ53-F1
#
_entry.id   AF-A0A6P0SZ53-F1
#
_cell.length_a   1.000
_cell.length_b   1.000
_cell.length_c   1.000
_cell.angle_alpha   90.00
_cell.angle_beta   90.00
_cell.angle_gamma   90.00
#
_symmetry.space_group_name_H-M   'P 1'
#
loop_
_entity.id
_entity.type
_entity.pdbx_description
1 polymer ?
#
loop_
_entity_poly.entity_id
_entity_poly.type
_entity_poly.pdbx_seq_one_letter_code
_entity_poly.pdbx_strand_id
1 'polypeptide(L)'
;MNTGHTPGYLINKINDALCSAFPDKHKLEMMVLYELNKNLNEIASVGNLKVIVHNLIIHFQASNELEKLIDGALKQNPNNVKLKAINKKFEITTSLINILIPLERKLIKQMQKAYRACCHYEFWDDWEDELPDSFYDILKKLDDIPQPTDEEKLIVKFVDHLLLTLLLDI
;
A
#
# COMPACT_ATOMS: atom_id res chain seq x y z
N MET A 1 0.28 -11.53 -11.00
CA MET A 1 1.12 -10.41 -11.47
C MET A 1 0.38 -9.13 -11.12
N ASN A 2 0.94 -8.31 -10.25
CA ASN A 2 0.43 -6.97 -9.95
C ASN A 2 0.50 -6.11 -11.22
N THR A 3 -0.32 -5.07 -11.40
CA THR A 3 -0.44 -4.34 -12.68
C THR A 3 0.21 -2.95 -12.65
N GLY A 4 1.24 -2.73 -11.81
CA GLY A 4 1.88 -1.42 -11.65
C GLY A 4 0.99 -0.35 -10.97
N HIS A 5 -0.17 -0.75 -10.45
CA HIS A 5 -1.21 0.11 -9.88
C HIS A 5 -1.03 0.41 -8.38
N THR A 6 0.20 0.53 -7.91
CA THR A 6 0.43 0.85 -6.49
C THR A 6 0.01 2.30 -6.21
N PRO A 7 -0.92 2.57 -5.28
CA PRO A 7 -1.39 3.93 -5.00
C PRO A 7 -0.26 4.81 -4.47
N GLY A 8 -0.27 6.11 -4.81
CA GLY A 8 0.78 7.05 -4.40
C GLY A 8 1.00 7.14 -2.88
N TYR A 9 -0.08 7.03 -2.08
CA TYR A 9 0.05 7.03 -0.62
C TYR A 9 0.81 5.79 -0.12
N LEU A 10 0.64 4.64 -0.80
CA LEU A 10 1.30 3.39 -0.45
C LEU A 10 2.77 3.44 -0.85
N ILE A 11 3.10 4.07 -1.98
CA ILE A 11 4.48 4.37 -2.40
C ILE A 11 5.20 5.20 -1.33
N ASN A 12 4.54 6.20 -0.75
CA ASN A 12 5.12 6.99 0.35
C ASN A 12 5.38 6.11 1.59
N LYS A 13 4.41 5.28 2.00
CA LYS A 13 4.57 4.36 3.14
C LYS A 13 5.70 3.32 2.89
N ILE A 14 5.89 2.85 1.65
CA ILE A 14 7.02 1.99 1.25
C ILE A 14 8.35 2.74 1.34
N ASN A 15 8.41 3.99 0.87
CA ASN A 15 9.61 4.81 0.97
C ASN A 15 10.07 4.98 2.43
N ASP A 16 9.16 5.33 3.32
CA ASP A 16 9.49 5.51 4.74
C ASP A 16 9.94 4.19 5.40
N ALA A 17 9.33 3.06 5.04
CA ALA A 17 9.73 1.75 5.54
C ALA A 17 11.13 1.34 5.04
N LEU A 18 11.44 1.56 3.76
CA LEU A 18 12.77 1.30 3.20
C LEU A 18 13.83 2.23 3.80
N CYS A 19 13.56 3.54 3.94
CA CYS A 19 14.46 4.46 4.63
C CYS A 19 14.71 4.04 6.08
N SER A 20 13.68 3.54 6.78
CA SER A 20 13.82 3.05 8.15
C SER A 20 14.63 1.76 8.26
N ALA A 21 14.65 0.92 7.23
CA ALA A 21 15.44 -0.31 7.20
C ALA A 21 16.88 -0.09 6.74
N PHE A 22 17.07 0.90 5.87
CA PHE A 22 18.36 1.27 5.31
C PHE A 22 18.63 2.75 5.56
N PRO A 23 18.96 3.15 6.80
CA PRO A 23 19.26 4.55 7.12
C PRO A 23 20.58 5.05 6.51
N ASP A 24 21.31 4.16 5.84
CA ASP A 24 22.59 4.41 5.19
C ASP A 24 22.52 3.97 3.72
N LYS A 25 23.06 4.80 2.82
CA LYS A 25 23.03 4.54 1.37
C LYS A 25 23.80 3.27 1.01
N HIS A 26 24.93 3.00 1.64
CA HIS A 26 25.73 1.81 1.32
C HIS A 26 25.01 0.52 1.70
N LYS A 27 24.27 0.51 2.82
CA LYS A 27 23.42 -0.64 3.17
C LYS A 27 22.32 -0.87 2.12
N LEU A 28 21.70 0.18 1.61
CA LEU A 28 20.72 0.07 0.54
C LEU A 28 21.36 -0.44 -0.76
N GLU A 29 22.54 0.05 -1.10
CA GLU A 29 23.31 -0.38 -2.28
C GLU A 29 23.66 -1.87 -2.20
N MET A 30 24.12 -2.34 -1.04
CA MET A 30 24.38 -3.76 -0.80
C MET A 30 23.10 -4.60 -0.94
N MET A 31 21.96 -4.12 -0.44
CA MET A 31 20.68 -4.81 -0.62
C MET A 31 20.33 -4.98 -2.10
N VAL A 32 20.38 -3.88 -2.86
CA VAL A 32 20.02 -3.88 -4.29
C VAL A 32 20.97 -4.76 -5.10
N LEU A 33 22.26 -4.76 -4.75
CA LEU A 33 23.24 -5.62 -5.41
C LEU A 33 23.04 -7.10 -5.06
N TYR A 34 22.97 -7.44 -3.77
CA TYR A 34 22.98 -8.84 -3.36
C TYR A 34 21.63 -9.54 -3.53
N GLU A 35 20.52 -8.84 -3.28
CA GLU A 35 19.18 -9.44 -3.34
C GLU A 35 18.54 -9.30 -4.73
N LEU A 36 18.90 -8.27 -5.49
CA LEU A 36 18.25 -7.94 -6.77
C LEU A 36 19.21 -8.04 -7.97
N ASN A 37 20.51 -8.22 -7.73
CA ASN A 37 21.55 -8.25 -8.77
C ASN A 37 21.51 -7.00 -9.68
N LYS A 38 21.27 -5.82 -9.08
CA LYS A 38 21.27 -4.53 -9.78
C LYS A 38 22.22 -3.52 -9.13
N ASN A 39 22.63 -2.51 -9.90
CA ASN A 39 23.47 -1.42 -9.41
C ASN A 39 22.61 -0.22 -8.99
N LEU A 40 22.64 0.15 -7.70
CA LEU A 40 21.88 1.30 -7.21
C LEU A 40 22.28 2.61 -7.90
N ASN A 41 23.56 2.81 -8.21
CA ASN A 41 24.02 4.07 -8.80
C ASN A 41 23.62 4.23 -10.27
N GLU A 42 23.35 3.13 -10.98
CA GLU A 42 22.78 3.16 -12.34
C GLU A 42 21.29 3.49 -12.34
N ILE A 43 20.59 3.17 -11.24
CA ILE A 43 19.13 3.36 -11.12
C ILE A 43 18.77 4.69 -10.45
N ALA A 44 19.43 5.01 -9.33
CA ALA A 44 19.06 6.10 -8.43
C ALA A 44 20.29 6.68 -7.69
N SER A 45 21.13 7.44 -8.40
CA SER A 45 22.33 8.06 -7.82
C SER A 45 22.15 9.48 -7.30
N VAL A 46 21.09 10.18 -7.72
CA VAL A 46 20.92 11.62 -7.46
C VAL A 46 20.01 11.90 -6.26
N GLY A 47 20.45 12.80 -5.38
CA GLY A 47 19.66 13.32 -4.26
C GLY A 47 20.05 12.74 -2.91
N ASN A 48 19.26 13.09 -1.88
CA ASN A 48 19.40 12.51 -0.54
C ASN A 48 18.82 11.08 -0.51
N LEU A 49 19.06 10.34 0.59
CA LEU A 49 18.61 8.96 0.74
C LEU A 49 17.11 8.77 0.46
N LYS A 50 16.25 9.69 0.94
CA LYS A 50 14.80 9.62 0.72
C LYS A 50 14.44 9.70 -0.77
N VAL A 51 15.13 10.57 -1.52
CA VAL A 51 14.98 10.72 -2.98
C VAL A 51 15.53 9.49 -3.71
N ILE A 52 16.69 8.96 -3.29
CA ILE A 52 17.29 7.74 -3.85
C ILE A 52 16.33 6.55 -3.71
N VAL A 53 15.79 6.35 -2.50
CA VAL A 53 14.80 5.29 -2.23
C VAL A 53 13.54 5.50 -3.06
N HIS A 54 13.07 6.74 -3.22
CA HIS A 54 11.91 7.03 -4.07
C HIS A 54 12.15 6.63 -5.52
N ASN A 55 13.27 7.05 -6.10
CA ASN A 55 13.61 6.75 -7.50
C ASN A 55 13.77 5.24 -7.73
N LEU A 56 14.36 4.53 -6.76
CA LEU A 56 14.44 3.07 -6.77
C LEU A 56 13.05 2.42 -6.79
N ILE A 57 12.13 2.89 -5.94
CA ILE A 57 10.74 2.39 -5.91
C ILE A 57 10.06 2.60 -7.26
N ILE A 58 10.16 3.80 -7.84
CA ILE A 58 9.53 4.11 -9.14
C ILE A 58 10.10 3.22 -10.25
N HIS A 59 11.41 2.98 -10.27
CA HIS A 59 12.04 2.07 -11.22
C HIS A 59 11.46 0.65 -11.13
N PHE A 60 11.39 0.09 -9.92
CA PHE A 60 10.85 -1.25 -9.72
C PHE A 60 9.33 -1.31 -9.95
N GLN A 61 8.59 -0.24 -9.67
CA GLN A 61 7.16 -0.17 -9.99
C GLN A 61 6.93 -0.19 -11.52
N ALA A 62 7.72 0.57 -12.29
CA ALA A 62 7.59 0.63 -13.75
C ALA A 62 7.85 -0.74 -14.42
N SER A 63 8.71 -1.57 -13.83
CA SER A 63 8.96 -2.94 -14.29
C SER A 63 8.08 -3.99 -13.59
N ASN A 64 7.12 -3.58 -12.77
CA ASN A 64 6.26 -4.47 -11.97
C ASN A 64 7.05 -5.44 -11.06
N GLU A 65 8.21 -4.99 -10.59
CA GLU A 65 9.13 -5.72 -9.71
C GLU A 65 9.12 -5.14 -8.28
N LEU A 66 8.20 -4.22 -7.95
CA LEU A 66 8.15 -3.57 -6.63
C LEU A 66 8.04 -4.59 -5.48
N GLU A 67 7.32 -5.68 -5.68
CA GLU A 67 7.26 -6.80 -4.73
C GLU A 67 8.65 -7.38 -4.46
N LYS A 68 9.46 -7.62 -5.50
CA LYS A 68 10.83 -8.13 -5.36
C LYS A 68 11.71 -7.18 -4.55
N LEU A 69 11.55 -5.87 -4.73
CA LEU A 69 12.28 -4.87 -3.96
C LEU A 69 11.94 -4.95 -2.46
N ILE A 70 10.66 -5.09 -2.12
CA ILE A 70 10.20 -5.22 -0.73
C ILE A 70 10.67 -6.55 -0.12
N ASP A 71 10.58 -7.64 -0.87
CA ASP A 71 11.04 -8.97 -0.45
C ASP A 71 12.56 -8.99 -0.21
N GLY A 72 13.35 -8.41 -1.12
CA GLY A 72 14.80 -8.28 -0.95
C GLY A 72 15.17 -7.46 0.28
N ALA A 73 14.47 -6.35 0.50
CA ALA A 73 14.62 -5.54 1.70
C ALA A 73 14.32 -6.33 2.99
N LEU A 74 13.27 -7.16 2.98
CA LEU A 74 12.89 -8.01 4.10
C LEU A 74 13.87 -9.15 4.36
N LYS A 75 14.44 -9.77 3.32
CA LYS A 75 15.48 -10.82 3.49
C LYS A 75 16.68 -10.30 4.27
N GLN A 76 17.11 -9.08 3.99
CA GLN A 76 18.26 -8.48 4.67
C GLN A 76 17.90 -7.87 6.03
N ASN A 77 16.68 -7.35 6.20
CA ASN A 77 16.20 -6.77 7.46
C ASN A 77 14.93 -7.48 7.97
N PRO A 78 14.99 -8.78 8.31
CA PRO A 78 13.81 -9.60 8.61
C PRO A 78 13.15 -9.26 9.93
N ASN A 79 13.72 -8.37 10.75
CA ASN A 79 13.15 -7.93 12.03
C ASN A 79 12.64 -6.48 11.99
N ASN A 80 12.73 -5.79 10.84
CA ASN A 80 12.22 -4.44 10.72
C ASN A 80 10.68 -4.45 10.70
N VAL A 81 10.07 -3.96 11.77
CA VAL A 81 8.62 -3.97 11.96
C VAL A 81 7.89 -3.16 10.87
N LYS A 82 8.46 -2.02 10.44
CA LYS A 82 7.87 -1.20 9.37
C LYS A 82 7.89 -1.93 8.02
N LEU A 83 8.98 -2.65 7.70
CA LEU A 83 9.03 -3.47 6.49
C LEU A 83 8.03 -4.63 6.52
N LYS A 84 7.88 -5.32 7.66
CA LYS A 84 6.87 -6.40 7.76
C LYS A 84 5.45 -5.86 7.58
N ALA A 85 5.16 -4.74 8.24
CA ALA A 85 3.86 -4.09 8.16
C ALA A 85 3.55 -3.65 6.72
N ILE A 86 4.52 -3.03 6.03
CA ILE A 86 4.31 -2.58 4.66
C ILE A 86 4.22 -3.73 3.67
N ASN A 87 4.96 -4.82 3.85
CA ASN A 87 4.87 -5.98 2.96
C ASN A 87 3.48 -6.62 3.00
N LYS A 88 2.99 -6.94 4.20
CA LYS A 88 1.64 -7.48 4.38
C LYS A 88 0.57 -6.54 3.82
N LYS A 89 0.77 -5.23 3.97
CA LYS A 89 -0.15 -4.22 3.43
C LYS A 89 -0.10 -4.17 1.91
N PHE A 90 1.09 -4.18 1.32
CA PHE A 90 1.30 -4.20 -0.12
C PHE A 90 0.66 -5.43 -0.78
N GLU A 91 0.84 -6.62 -0.20
CA GLU A 91 0.22 -7.87 -0.67
C GLU A 91 -1.31 -7.77 -0.70
N ILE A 92 -1.92 -7.37 0.43
CA ILE A 92 -3.38 -7.28 0.55
C ILE A 92 -3.93 -6.21 -0.40
N THR A 93 -3.38 -5.00 -0.35
CA THR A 93 -3.86 -3.87 -1.14
C THR A 93 -3.75 -4.17 -2.63
N THR A 94 -2.63 -4.72 -3.10
CA THR A 94 -2.44 -4.95 -4.53
C THR A 94 -3.29 -6.11 -5.04
N SER A 95 -3.47 -7.16 -4.23
CA SER A 95 -4.42 -8.24 -4.54
C SER A 95 -5.84 -7.70 -4.71
N LEU A 96 -6.28 -6.84 -3.78
CA LEU A 96 -7.61 -6.24 -3.84
C LEU A 96 -7.78 -5.30 -5.04
N ILE A 97 -6.75 -4.51 -5.35
CA ILE A 97 -6.69 -3.65 -6.56
C ILE A 97 -6.86 -4.47 -7.83
N ASN A 98 -6.13 -5.57 -7.99
CA ASN A 98 -6.23 -6.42 -9.17
C ASN A 98 -7.65 -6.97 -9.38
N ILE A 99 -8.39 -7.20 -8.29
CA ILE A 99 -9.77 -7.71 -8.33
C ILE A 99 -10.77 -6.58 -8.60
N LEU A 100 -10.65 -5.46 -7.88
CA LEU A 100 -11.70 -4.45 -7.80
C LEU A 100 -11.55 -3.29 -8.79
N ILE A 101 -10.35 -2.95 -9.23
CA ILE A 101 -10.15 -1.86 -10.21
C ILE A 101 -10.92 -2.09 -11.52
N PRO A 102 -10.89 -3.29 -12.14
CA PRO A 102 -11.68 -3.53 -13.36
C PRO A 102 -13.19 -3.35 -13.16
N LEU A 103 -13.67 -3.42 -11.92
CA LEU A 103 -15.07 -3.37 -11.55
C LEU A 103 -15.48 -2.00 -10.97
N GLU A 104 -14.54 -1.08 -10.76
CA GLU A 104 -14.75 0.19 -10.06
C GLU A 104 -15.96 0.94 -10.60
N ARG A 105 -16.02 1.19 -11.92
CA ARG A 105 -17.14 1.92 -12.53
C ARG A 105 -18.52 1.29 -12.27
N LYS A 106 -18.56 -0.05 -12.17
CA LYS A 106 -19.79 -0.79 -11.92
C LYS A 106 -20.15 -0.83 -10.43
N LEU A 107 -19.15 -0.88 -9.56
CA LEU A 107 -19.30 -1.19 -8.15
C LEU A 107 -19.03 0.00 -7.21
N ILE A 108 -18.66 1.17 -7.72
CA ILE A 108 -18.23 2.30 -6.87
C ILE A 108 -19.28 2.68 -5.83
N LYS A 109 -20.58 2.62 -6.16
CA LYS A 109 -21.67 2.89 -5.21
C LYS A 109 -21.69 1.86 -4.06
N GLN A 110 -21.49 0.58 -4.36
CA GLN A 110 -21.39 -0.49 -3.36
C GLN A 110 -20.12 -0.33 -2.52
N MET A 111 -18.99 0.01 -3.15
CA MET A 111 -17.74 0.31 -2.45
C MET A 111 -17.92 1.49 -1.49
N GLN A 112 -18.59 2.57 -1.91
CA GLN A 112 -18.90 3.72 -1.04
C GLN A 112 -19.82 3.32 0.13
N LYS A 113 -20.86 2.52 -0.11
CA LYS A 113 -21.73 1.98 0.96
C LYS A 113 -20.90 1.14 1.96
N ALA A 114 -20.04 0.25 1.47
CA ALA A 114 -19.20 -0.60 2.29
C ALA A 114 -18.19 0.20 3.12
N TYR A 115 -17.55 1.20 2.50
CA TYR A 115 -16.68 2.14 3.18
C TYR A 115 -17.41 2.87 4.32
N ARG A 116 -18.61 3.38 4.07
CA ARG A 116 -19.43 4.06 5.10
C ARG A 116 -19.75 3.14 6.27
N ALA A 117 -20.07 1.87 6.00
CA ALA A 117 -20.33 0.89 7.05
C ALA A 117 -19.11 0.64 7.95
N CYS A 118 -17.88 0.70 7.38
CA CYS A 118 -16.65 0.57 8.15
C CYS A 118 -16.37 1.76 9.08
N CYS A 119 -16.86 2.94 8.72
CA CYS A 119 -16.59 4.20 9.42
C CYS A 119 -17.59 4.48 10.56
N HIS A 120 -18.53 3.57 10.83
CA HIS A 120 -19.55 3.76 11.86
C HIS A 120 -19.00 3.48 13.27
N TYR A 121 -18.13 4.36 13.75
CA TYR A 121 -17.76 4.45 15.17
C TYR A 121 -18.01 5.89 15.66
N GLU A 122 -18.61 6.02 16.84
CA GLU A 122 -19.29 7.20 17.44
C GLU A 122 -18.40 8.43 17.73
N PHE A 123 -17.29 8.63 17.01
CA PHE A 123 -16.27 9.64 17.32
C PHE A 123 -15.84 10.52 16.15
N TRP A 124 -16.52 10.47 15.01
CA TRP A 124 -16.17 11.26 13.82
C TRP A 124 -17.31 12.18 13.38
N ASP A 125 -17.83 12.98 14.31
CA ASP A 125 -18.82 14.04 14.03
C ASP A 125 -18.27 15.15 13.11
N ASP A 126 -16.98 15.10 12.72
CA ASP A 126 -16.30 16.12 11.91
C ASP A 126 -15.86 15.61 10.53
N TRP A 127 -16.18 14.35 10.15
CA TRP A 127 -16.00 13.82 8.79
C TRP A 127 -17.26 14.01 7.94
N GLU A 128 -17.84 15.21 8.00
CA GLU A 128 -18.97 15.59 7.15
C GLU A 128 -18.57 15.53 5.65
N ASP A 129 -19.22 14.60 4.96
CA ASP A 129 -19.90 14.76 3.66
C ASP A 129 -19.24 14.39 2.33
N GLU A 130 -17.93 14.16 2.22
CA GLU A 130 -17.38 13.66 0.94
C GLU A 130 -17.08 12.16 0.97
N LEU A 131 -18.05 11.38 0.48
CA LEU A 131 -17.80 9.99 0.09
C LEU A 131 -16.60 9.95 -0.87
N PRO A 132 -15.59 9.11 -0.63
CA PRO A 132 -14.50 8.96 -1.57
C PRO A 132 -15.01 8.60 -2.97
N ASP A 133 -14.52 9.33 -3.98
CA ASP A 133 -15.02 9.27 -5.37
C ASP A 133 -14.43 8.11 -6.17
N SER A 134 -13.29 7.57 -5.73
CA SER A 134 -12.60 6.46 -6.38
C SER A 134 -12.28 5.33 -5.39
N PHE A 135 -12.02 4.14 -5.95
CA PHE A 135 -11.56 3.01 -5.15
C PHE A 135 -10.21 3.29 -4.48
N TYR A 136 -9.32 4.06 -5.13
CA TYR A 136 -8.06 4.46 -4.50
C TYR A 136 -8.26 5.40 -3.32
N ASP A 137 -9.22 6.32 -3.39
CA ASP A 137 -9.55 7.22 -2.28
C ASP A 137 -10.15 6.45 -1.11
N ILE A 138 -10.99 5.44 -1.39
CA ILE A 138 -11.48 4.50 -0.36
C ILE A 138 -10.30 3.84 0.35
N LEU A 139 -9.38 3.22 -0.39
CA LEU A 139 -8.23 2.54 0.20
C LEU A 139 -7.36 3.48 1.03
N LYS A 140 -7.12 4.70 0.55
CA LYS A 140 -6.37 5.72 1.27
C LYS A 140 -7.07 6.10 2.57
N LYS A 141 -8.36 6.43 2.53
CA LYS A 141 -9.12 6.83 3.72
C LYS A 141 -9.18 5.69 4.75
N LEU A 142 -9.42 4.44 4.33
CA LEU A 142 -9.39 3.26 5.21
C LEU A 142 -8.04 3.11 5.94
N ASP A 143 -6.95 3.47 5.29
CA ASP A 143 -5.60 3.37 5.80
C ASP A 143 -5.15 4.54 6.70
N ASP A 144 -5.86 5.65 6.63
CA ASP A 144 -5.60 6.85 7.43
C ASP A 144 -6.46 6.87 8.70
N ILE A 145 -7.53 6.06 8.77
CA ILE A 145 -8.31 5.84 9.99
C ILE A 145 -7.44 5.08 11.02
N PRO A 146 -7.18 5.67 12.21
CA PRO A 146 -6.49 5.00 13.29
C PRO A 146 -7.26 3.75 13.74
N GLN A 147 -6.54 2.63 13.91
CA GLN A 147 -7.12 1.38 14.38
C GLN A 147 -6.36 0.85 15.59
N PRO A 148 -7.05 0.33 16.63
CA PRO A 148 -6.42 -0.46 17.67
C PRO A 148 -5.71 -1.68 17.08
N THR A 149 -4.62 -2.12 17.71
CA THR A 149 -3.78 -3.22 17.19
C THR A 149 -4.48 -4.58 17.16
N ASP A 150 -5.55 -4.74 17.94
CA ASP A 150 -6.23 -6.01 18.18
C ASP A 150 -7.54 -6.14 17.38
N GLU A 151 -7.91 -5.11 16.62
CA GLU A 151 -9.11 -5.15 15.78
C GLU A 151 -8.84 -5.73 14.38
N GLU A 152 -9.90 -6.28 13.80
CA GLU A 152 -9.91 -6.63 12.39
C GLU A 152 -9.60 -5.40 11.52
N LYS A 153 -8.65 -5.57 10.60
CA LYS A 153 -8.21 -4.49 9.71
C LYS A 153 -9.39 -3.93 8.92
N LEU A 154 -9.54 -2.60 8.87
CA LEU A 154 -10.62 -1.94 8.12
C LEU A 154 -10.74 -2.36 6.66
N ILE A 155 -9.64 -2.73 5.99
CA ILE A 155 -9.69 -3.26 4.63
C ILE A 155 -10.41 -4.62 4.54
N VAL A 156 -10.37 -5.42 5.60
CA VAL A 156 -11.11 -6.70 5.69
C VAL A 156 -12.59 -6.41 5.97
N LYS A 157 -12.90 -5.57 6.97
CA LYS A 157 -14.27 -5.10 7.23
C LYS A 157 -14.91 -4.50 5.97
N PHE A 158 -14.14 -3.75 5.19
CA PHE A 158 -14.59 -3.18 3.92
C PHE A 158 -14.97 -4.26 2.91
N VAL A 159 -14.14 -5.29 2.74
CA VAL A 159 -14.45 -6.40 1.84
C VAL A 159 -15.69 -7.15 2.31
N ASP A 160 -15.83 -7.39 3.61
CA ASP A 160 -17.00 -8.07 4.17
C ASP A 160 -18.30 -7.28 3.91
N HIS A 161 -18.29 -5.98 4.18
CA HIS A 161 -19.41 -5.11 3.86
C HIS A 161 -19.67 -5.02 2.36
N LEU A 162 -18.64 -5.01 1.53
CA LEU A 162 -18.80 -5.01 0.07
C LEU A 162 -19.51 -6.29 -0.38
N LEU A 163 -19.09 -7.45 0.11
CA LEU A 163 -19.74 -8.73 -0.20
C LEU A 163 -21.21 -8.75 0.26
N LEU A 164 -21.51 -8.24 1.45
CA LEU A 164 -22.88 -8.11 1.94
C LEU A 164 -23.73 -7.19 1.06
N THR A 165 -23.21 -6.03 0.65
CA THR A 165 -23.94 -5.12 -0.25
C THR A 165 -24.24 -5.75 -1.61
N LEU A 166 -23.34 -6.59 -2.12
CA LEU A 166 -23.54 -7.30 -3.38
C LEU A 166 -24.59 -8.41 -3.29
N LEU A 167 -24.75 -9.04 -2.12
CA LEU A 167 -25.73 -10.10 -1.89
C LEU A 167 -27.15 -9.56 -1.64
N LEU A 168 -27.27 -8.36 -1.07
CA LEU A 168 -28.55 -7.74 -0.73
C LEU A 168 -29.15 -6.89 -1.86
N ASP A 169 -28.35 -6.51 -2.85
CA ASP A 169 -28.78 -5.74 -4.04
C ASP A 169 -29.23 -6.67 -5.21
N ILE A 170 -29.41 -7.99 -4.99
CA ILE A 170 -29.95 -9.01 -5.95
C ILE A 170 -31.40 -9.33 -5.62
#